data_AF-A0A5Q4SQJ4-F1
#
_entry.id   AF-A0A5Q4SQJ4-F1
#
_cell.length_a   1.000
_cell.length_b   1.000
_cell.length_c   1.000
_cell.angle_alpha   90.00
_cell.angle_beta   90.00
_cell.angle_gamma   90.00
#
_symmetry.space_group_name_H-M   'P 1'
#
loop_
_entity.id
_entity.type
_entity.pdbx_description
1 polymer ?
#
loop_
_entity_poly.entity_id
_entity_poly.type
_entity_poly.pdbx_seq_one_letter_code
_entity_poly.pdbx_strand_id
1 'polypeptide(L)'
;MPVRSAWLINRTETETGQSRADTRLSPVGTMAPNGALSSTGGVIPGSAGGEYLMSGLYVFGESAGMKASVAPGRAVIQGRGSAGAYPVVLTDYTDVTFGDGNASNPRIDLVVLRVHDAQVDGGVRTEAVLEVIEGEPEATPQSPQLPEASLPLARVTVPAGASVGTGGIAWADAVYDMRVSTVAVGGILADSWNRETAGGYPGQYRDTSSTLQRWDGTRWVNYARQIGGIAPQGALAAGEYTGQYRDEAGRLQRWDGTVWRPAVPSTAWANNTDGGYCASTSWVEAVTDTVGPTITATFTVPVTGAVLVTVGFMGNTGVDGQWSRMGVNIRKDGVLVVEANEVRSATVSSKALTSVSATSRVTGLQPGAVYTAVSAYCSSAASNKGWFDNRFIRVDPLV
;
A
#
# COMPACT_ATOMS: atom_id res chain seq x y z
N MET A 1 -10.61 -25.46 -40.35
CA MET A 1 -9.49 -24.74 -39.72
C MET A 1 -9.81 -24.48 -38.25
N PRO A 2 -8.88 -24.78 -37.32
CA PRO A 2 -9.13 -24.66 -35.89
C PRO A 2 -8.94 -23.24 -35.35
N VAL A 3 -8.13 -22.40 -36.02
CA VAL A 3 -8.02 -20.95 -35.74
C VAL A 3 -9.08 -20.19 -36.53
N ARG A 4 -9.84 -19.30 -35.87
CA ARG A 4 -10.93 -18.52 -36.50
C ARG A 4 -11.01 -17.11 -35.93
N SER A 5 -11.26 -16.11 -36.77
CA SER A 5 -11.63 -14.76 -36.34
C SER A 5 -13.14 -14.58 -36.41
N ALA A 6 -13.71 -13.80 -35.49
CA ALA A 6 -15.12 -13.43 -35.56
C ALA A 6 -15.45 -12.39 -36.64
N TRP A 7 -14.51 -11.55 -37.08
CA TRP A 7 -14.82 -10.44 -37.99
C TRP A 7 -14.32 -10.63 -39.42
N LEU A 8 -13.44 -11.59 -39.65
CA LEU A 8 -12.90 -11.88 -40.98
C LEU A 8 -13.70 -12.96 -41.69
N ILE A 9 -13.74 -12.86 -43.02
CA ILE A 9 -14.28 -13.90 -43.90
C ILE A 9 -13.31 -15.08 -43.84
N ASN A 10 -13.70 -16.16 -43.16
CA ASN A 10 -12.91 -17.38 -43.07
C ASN A 10 -12.96 -18.10 -44.43
N ARG A 11 -11.84 -18.11 -45.17
CA ARG A 11 -11.73 -18.42 -46.61
C ARG A 11 -12.20 -19.82 -47.08
N THR A 12 -12.62 -20.71 -46.18
CA THR A 12 -13.10 -22.07 -46.52
C THR A 12 -14.61 -22.20 -46.64
N GLU A 13 -15.40 -21.21 -46.25
CA GLU A 13 -16.85 -21.24 -46.48
C GLU A 13 -17.15 -20.64 -47.86
N THR A 14 -17.82 -21.41 -48.72
CA THR A 14 -18.35 -20.95 -50.02
C THR A 14 -19.34 -19.79 -49.89
N GLU A 15 -19.74 -19.45 -48.66
CA GLU A 15 -20.56 -18.31 -48.32
C GLU A 15 -19.68 -17.20 -47.74
N THR A 16 -19.62 -16.07 -48.43
CA THR A 16 -18.87 -14.88 -47.99
C THR A 16 -19.57 -14.24 -46.78
N GLY A 17 -19.15 -14.58 -45.56
CA GLY A 17 -19.69 -13.93 -44.37
C GLY A 17 -19.12 -14.41 -43.03
N GLN A 18 -19.34 -13.61 -41.99
CA GLN A 18 -19.16 -13.99 -40.60
C GLN A 18 -20.14 -15.12 -40.24
N SER A 19 -19.64 -16.29 -39.83
CA SER A 19 -20.54 -17.38 -39.43
C SER A 19 -21.15 -17.11 -38.05
N ARG A 20 -22.39 -17.58 -37.84
CA ARG A 20 -23.05 -17.53 -36.51
C ARG A 20 -22.28 -18.33 -35.45
N ALA A 21 -21.50 -19.33 -35.86
CA ALA A 21 -20.67 -20.10 -34.94
C ALA A 21 -19.46 -19.28 -34.46
N ASP A 22 -18.77 -18.59 -35.36
CA ASP A 22 -17.56 -17.83 -35.04
C ASP A 22 -17.87 -16.62 -34.15
N THR A 23 -19.00 -15.95 -34.41
CA THR A 23 -19.50 -14.85 -33.55
C THR A 23 -19.82 -15.32 -32.13
N ARG A 24 -20.34 -16.55 -31.96
CA ARG A 24 -20.65 -17.11 -30.63
C ARG A 24 -19.41 -17.56 -29.86
N LEU A 25 -18.40 -18.05 -30.57
CA LEU A 25 -17.18 -18.60 -29.98
C LEU A 25 -16.15 -17.52 -29.62
N SER A 26 -16.24 -16.33 -30.23
CA SER A 26 -15.37 -15.20 -29.94
C SER A 26 -16.14 -14.02 -29.33
N PRO A 27 -16.47 -14.08 -28.02
CA PRO A 27 -17.22 -13.02 -27.36
C PRO A 27 -16.45 -11.70 -27.41
N VAL A 28 -17.17 -10.63 -27.76
CA VAL A 28 -16.63 -9.27 -27.86
C VAL A 28 -16.97 -8.53 -26.59
N GLY A 29 -15.95 -8.14 -25.83
CA GLY A 29 -16.06 -7.11 -24.80
C GLY A 29 -15.30 -5.86 -25.23
N THR A 30 -15.71 -4.68 -24.78
CA THR A 30 -14.84 -3.50 -24.86
C THR A 30 -13.62 -3.77 -23.99
N MET A 31 -12.43 -3.90 -24.56
CA MET A 31 -11.19 -4.10 -23.82
C MET A 31 -10.59 -2.76 -23.37
N ALA A 32 -9.71 -2.78 -22.37
CA ALA A 32 -9.03 -1.57 -21.91
C ALA A 32 -8.41 -0.79 -23.10
N PRO A 33 -8.61 0.54 -23.21
CA PRO A 33 -8.02 1.31 -24.29
C PRO A 33 -6.49 1.38 -24.13
N ASN A 34 -5.76 1.38 -25.25
CA ASN A 34 -4.33 1.72 -25.29
C ASN A 34 -4.02 2.80 -26.34
N GLY A 35 -5.06 3.40 -26.93
CA GLY A 35 -5.01 4.50 -27.87
C GLY A 35 -6.42 4.92 -28.30
N ALA A 36 -6.53 5.92 -29.16
CA ALA A 36 -7.83 6.47 -29.57
C ALA A 36 -8.68 5.46 -30.37
N LEU A 37 -8.02 4.59 -31.14
CA LEU A 37 -8.66 3.57 -32.00
C LEU A 37 -8.15 2.15 -31.67
N SER A 38 -7.56 1.97 -30.49
CA SER A 38 -6.89 0.72 -30.14
C SER A 38 -7.16 0.28 -28.71
N SER A 39 -7.19 -1.03 -28.54
CA SER A 39 -7.43 -1.73 -27.29
C SER A 39 -6.26 -2.63 -26.93
N THR A 40 -6.14 -2.93 -25.64
CA THR A 40 -5.19 -3.94 -25.13
C THR A 40 -5.60 -5.33 -25.60
N GLY A 41 -4.78 -5.91 -26.49
CA GLY A 41 -4.88 -7.31 -26.89
C GLY A 41 -4.35 -8.26 -25.81
N GLY A 42 -4.68 -9.54 -25.93
CA GLY A 42 -4.25 -10.57 -24.99
C GLY A 42 -5.12 -11.82 -25.04
N VAL A 43 -4.74 -12.81 -24.24
CA VAL A 43 -5.50 -14.04 -24.03
C VAL A 43 -6.60 -13.77 -23.00
N ILE A 44 -7.81 -14.28 -23.25
CA ILE A 44 -8.89 -14.21 -22.28
C ILE A 44 -8.56 -15.19 -21.13
N PRO A 45 -8.42 -14.72 -19.87
CA PRO A 45 -8.03 -15.57 -18.76
C PRO A 45 -9.11 -16.60 -18.41
N GLY A 46 -8.70 -17.64 -17.67
CA GLY A 46 -9.52 -18.72 -17.15
C GLY A 46 -9.04 -20.11 -17.57
N SER A 47 -9.65 -21.11 -16.93
CA SER A 47 -9.51 -22.52 -17.27
C SER A 47 -10.85 -23.23 -17.11
N ALA A 48 -10.95 -24.46 -17.64
CA ALA A 48 -12.05 -25.35 -17.24
C ALA A 48 -12.01 -25.52 -15.71
N GLY A 49 -13.14 -25.30 -15.03
CA GLY A 49 -13.25 -25.41 -13.57
C GLY A 49 -12.60 -24.29 -12.76
N GLY A 50 -11.91 -23.33 -13.37
CA GLY A 50 -11.31 -22.18 -12.66
C GLY A 50 -10.04 -22.49 -11.84
N GLU A 51 -9.39 -23.60 -12.11
CA GLU A 51 -8.15 -24.04 -11.42
C GLU A 51 -6.92 -23.20 -11.78
N TYR A 52 -6.82 -22.75 -13.03
CA TYR A 52 -5.67 -21.98 -13.52
C TYR A 52 -6.09 -20.58 -13.99
N LEU A 53 -5.20 -19.62 -13.78
CA LEU A 53 -5.37 -18.25 -14.26
C LEU A 53 -5.56 -18.19 -15.78
N MET A 54 -4.86 -19.05 -16.53
CA MET A 54 -4.91 -19.08 -17.99
C MET A 54 -4.47 -20.44 -18.53
N SER A 55 -5.42 -21.29 -18.90
CA SER A 55 -5.14 -22.58 -19.56
C SER A 55 -5.26 -22.55 -21.07
N GLY A 56 -5.69 -21.43 -21.66
CA GLY A 56 -5.85 -21.32 -23.11
C GLY A 56 -4.58 -20.87 -23.83
N LEU A 57 -4.40 -21.31 -25.07
CA LEU A 57 -3.32 -20.87 -25.97
C LEU A 57 -1.89 -21.09 -25.45
N TYR A 58 -1.67 -21.94 -24.44
CA TYR A 58 -0.31 -22.29 -24.01
C TYR A 58 0.38 -23.15 -25.08
N VAL A 59 1.68 -22.96 -25.22
CA VAL A 59 2.54 -23.68 -26.17
C VAL A 59 3.31 -24.75 -25.40
N PHE A 60 3.30 -25.98 -25.89
CA PHE A 60 4.03 -27.09 -25.30
C PHE A 60 4.51 -28.05 -26.40
N GLY A 61 5.59 -28.81 -26.16
CA GLY A 61 6.03 -29.86 -27.07
C GLY A 61 6.07 -31.22 -26.36
N GLU A 62 5.83 -32.29 -27.11
CA GLU A 62 5.89 -33.66 -26.59
C GLU A 62 7.25 -34.29 -26.92
N SER A 63 8.17 -34.31 -25.94
CA SER A 63 9.51 -34.92 -26.07
C SER A 63 10.33 -34.45 -27.31
N ALA A 64 11.55 -34.95 -27.47
CA ALA A 64 12.51 -34.55 -28.50
C ALA A 64 11.90 -34.44 -29.93
N GLY A 65 11.85 -33.23 -30.51
CA GLY A 65 11.26 -33.01 -31.84
C GLY A 65 11.19 -31.55 -32.28
N MET A 66 10.79 -31.30 -33.54
CA MET A 66 10.69 -29.95 -34.15
C MET A 66 9.26 -29.42 -34.22
N LYS A 67 8.38 -29.88 -33.31
CA LYS A 67 6.97 -29.47 -33.27
C LYS A 67 6.55 -29.08 -31.85
N ALA A 68 5.70 -28.07 -31.76
CA ALA A 68 4.94 -27.74 -30.57
C ALA A 68 3.44 -27.80 -30.88
N SER A 69 2.64 -28.12 -29.88
CA SER A 69 1.18 -28.00 -29.90
C SER A 69 0.75 -26.75 -29.13
N VAL A 70 -0.28 -26.08 -29.63
CA VAL A 70 -0.91 -24.93 -28.98
C VAL A 70 -2.30 -25.33 -28.53
N ALA A 71 -2.60 -25.12 -27.25
CA ALA A 71 -3.88 -25.51 -26.67
C ALA A 71 -5.04 -24.61 -27.11
N PRO A 72 -6.28 -25.15 -27.19
CA PRO A 72 -7.47 -24.35 -27.47
C PRO A 72 -7.60 -23.14 -26.56
N GLY A 73 -8.17 -22.05 -27.06
CA GLY A 73 -8.36 -20.84 -26.27
C GLY A 73 -8.89 -19.67 -27.07
N ARG A 74 -8.99 -18.51 -26.41
CA ARG A 74 -9.56 -17.30 -26.99
C ARG A 74 -8.66 -16.12 -26.70
N ALA A 75 -8.57 -15.21 -27.66
CA ALA A 75 -7.77 -14.01 -27.56
C ALA A 75 -8.43 -12.84 -28.28
N VAL A 76 -7.95 -11.64 -27.97
CA VAL A 76 -8.18 -10.44 -28.77
C VAL A 76 -6.83 -9.95 -29.28
N ILE A 77 -6.74 -9.73 -30.58
CA ILE A 77 -5.53 -9.29 -31.26
C ILE A 77 -5.77 -7.88 -31.78
N GLN A 78 -4.95 -6.92 -31.31
CA GLN A 78 -5.03 -5.55 -31.79
C GLN A 78 -4.30 -5.43 -33.13
N GLY A 79 -5.01 -5.05 -34.19
CA GLY A 79 -4.42 -4.66 -35.47
C GLY A 79 -3.92 -3.21 -35.45
N ARG A 80 -3.58 -2.67 -36.63
CA ARG A 80 -3.30 -1.23 -36.77
C ARG A 80 -4.52 -0.39 -36.39
N GLY A 81 -4.35 0.89 -36.07
CA GLY A 81 -5.43 1.75 -35.56
C GLY A 81 -6.70 1.77 -36.43
N SER A 82 -6.57 1.75 -37.76
CA SER A 82 -7.73 1.68 -38.67
C SER A 82 -8.37 0.29 -38.79
N ALA A 83 -7.65 -0.75 -38.40
CA ALA A 83 -8.06 -2.15 -38.47
C ALA A 83 -8.89 -2.58 -37.25
N GLY A 84 -8.67 -1.93 -36.10
CA GLY A 84 -9.31 -2.27 -34.85
C GLY A 84 -8.80 -3.59 -34.26
N ALA A 85 -9.61 -4.19 -33.38
CA ALA A 85 -9.28 -5.40 -32.66
C ALA A 85 -10.04 -6.62 -33.21
N TYR A 86 -9.34 -7.76 -33.31
CA TYR A 86 -9.85 -9.02 -33.82
C TYR A 86 -9.99 -10.04 -32.69
N PRO A 87 -11.21 -10.43 -32.29
CA PRO A 87 -11.47 -11.60 -31.48
C PRO A 87 -11.13 -12.86 -32.29
N VAL A 88 -10.32 -13.72 -31.70
CA VAL A 88 -9.85 -14.98 -32.30
C VAL A 88 -10.09 -16.13 -31.33
N VAL A 89 -10.46 -17.28 -31.89
CA VAL A 89 -10.60 -18.55 -31.17
C VAL A 89 -9.73 -19.62 -31.83
N LEU A 90 -9.11 -20.45 -31.00
CA LEU A 90 -8.52 -21.73 -31.36
C LEU A 90 -9.37 -22.83 -30.75
N THR A 91 -10.01 -23.65 -31.59
CA THR A 91 -10.99 -24.64 -31.11
C THR A 91 -10.35 -25.96 -30.68
N ASP A 92 -9.21 -26.31 -31.26
CA ASP A 92 -8.56 -27.61 -31.12
C ASP A 92 -7.05 -27.45 -30.92
N TYR A 93 -6.42 -28.44 -30.30
CA TYR A 93 -4.96 -28.50 -30.22
C TYR A 93 -4.40 -28.46 -31.64
N THR A 94 -3.50 -27.52 -31.89
CA THR A 94 -2.96 -27.27 -33.23
C THR A 94 -1.45 -27.26 -33.19
N ASP A 95 -0.83 -28.05 -34.05
CA ASP A 95 0.61 -28.14 -34.14
C ASP A 95 1.20 -26.99 -34.97
N VAL A 96 2.36 -26.52 -34.51
CA VAL A 96 3.27 -25.65 -35.24
C VAL A 96 4.61 -26.36 -35.41
N THR A 97 5.23 -26.18 -36.58
CA THR A 97 6.50 -26.83 -36.93
C THR A 97 7.60 -25.79 -37.01
N PHE A 98 8.77 -26.14 -36.46
CA PHE A 98 9.97 -25.32 -36.47
C PHE A 98 10.92 -25.83 -37.56
N GLY A 99 11.59 -24.91 -38.25
CA GLY A 99 12.66 -25.27 -39.18
C GLY A 99 13.86 -25.85 -38.44
N ASP A 100 14.72 -26.61 -39.13
CA ASP A 100 15.95 -27.13 -38.54
C ASP A 100 16.85 -25.98 -38.01
N GLY A 101 17.50 -26.23 -36.89
CA GLY A 101 18.47 -25.33 -36.27
C GLY A 101 19.71 -25.17 -37.13
N ASN A 102 20.31 -23.98 -37.08
CA ASN A 102 21.59 -23.73 -37.74
C ASN A 102 22.69 -24.63 -37.17
N ALA A 103 23.65 -25.04 -38.00
CA ALA A 103 24.70 -25.97 -37.58
C ALA A 103 25.61 -25.47 -36.45
N SER A 104 25.79 -24.16 -36.30
CA SER A 104 26.80 -23.58 -35.40
C SER A 104 26.23 -22.62 -34.36
N ASN A 105 25.14 -21.93 -34.66
CA ASN A 105 24.56 -20.92 -33.76
C ASN A 105 23.13 -21.31 -33.34
N PRO A 106 22.75 -21.10 -32.07
CA PRO A 106 21.35 -21.17 -31.67
C PRO A 106 20.56 -19.99 -32.26
N ARG A 107 19.23 -20.09 -32.22
CA ARG A 107 18.32 -18.98 -32.51
C ARG A 107 17.12 -18.98 -31.56
N ILE A 108 16.36 -17.90 -31.63
CA ILE A 108 15.09 -17.77 -30.90
C ILE A 108 13.98 -17.60 -31.91
N ASP A 109 12.97 -18.47 -31.83
CA ASP A 109 11.77 -18.40 -32.67
C ASP A 109 10.58 -17.90 -31.83
N LEU A 110 9.59 -17.28 -32.47
CA LEU A 110 8.34 -16.87 -31.83
C LEU A 110 7.17 -17.70 -32.34
N VAL A 111 6.38 -18.24 -31.43
CA VAL A 111 5.04 -18.76 -31.74
C VAL A 111 4.04 -17.63 -31.56
N VAL A 112 3.35 -17.25 -32.63
CA VAL A 112 2.39 -16.15 -32.62
C VAL A 112 1.04 -16.60 -33.15
N LEU A 113 -0.01 -16.00 -32.60
CA LEU A 113 -1.34 -16.01 -33.21
C LEU A 113 -1.48 -14.71 -33.98
N ARG A 114 -1.66 -14.78 -35.30
CA ARG A 114 -1.68 -13.62 -36.19
C ARG A 114 -2.96 -13.52 -36.98
N VAL A 115 -3.35 -12.28 -37.28
CA VAL A 115 -4.40 -11.95 -38.23
C VAL A 115 -3.79 -11.35 -39.49
N HIS A 116 -4.08 -11.96 -40.63
CA HIS A 116 -3.91 -11.36 -41.94
C HIS A 116 -5.23 -10.72 -42.38
N ASP A 117 -5.17 -9.49 -42.84
CA ASP A 117 -6.32 -8.75 -43.32
C ASP A 117 -5.95 -7.99 -44.59
N ALA A 118 -6.16 -8.66 -45.74
CA ALA A 118 -5.91 -8.13 -47.08
C ALA A 118 -6.43 -6.69 -47.30
N GLN A 119 -7.51 -6.28 -46.65
CA GLN A 119 -8.06 -4.92 -46.80
C GLN A 119 -7.21 -3.86 -46.10
N VAL A 120 -6.46 -4.25 -45.07
CA VAL A 120 -5.65 -3.37 -44.23
C VAL A 120 -4.16 -3.52 -44.55
N ASP A 121 -3.68 -4.75 -44.76
CA ASP A 121 -2.27 -5.07 -44.99
C ASP A 121 -1.86 -5.01 -46.47
N GLY A 122 -2.82 -4.89 -47.39
CA GLY A 122 -2.59 -4.85 -48.84
C GLY A 122 -2.14 -6.19 -49.42
N GLY A 123 -2.22 -7.26 -48.63
CA GLY A 123 -1.90 -8.63 -49.03
C GLY A 123 -3.07 -9.33 -49.71
N VAL A 124 -2.92 -10.64 -49.88
CA VAL A 124 -3.94 -11.52 -50.48
C VAL A 124 -4.59 -12.45 -49.46
N ARG A 125 -4.18 -12.39 -48.19
CA ARG A 125 -4.62 -13.29 -47.12
C ARG A 125 -5.62 -12.57 -46.22
N THR A 126 -6.68 -13.27 -45.85
CA THR A 126 -7.69 -12.79 -44.90
C THR A 126 -8.04 -13.96 -43.99
N GLU A 127 -7.31 -14.10 -42.89
CA GLU A 127 -7.42 -15.26 -42.00
C GLU A 127 -6.71 -15.00 -40.66
N ALA A 128 -7.12 -15.74 -39.63
CA ALA A 128 -6.36 -15.86 -38.39
C ALA A 128 -5.59 -17.18 -38.41
N VAL A 129 -4.30 -17.16 -38.09
CA VAL A 129 -3.39 -18.31 -38.17
C VAL A 129 -2.45 -18.39 -36.99
N LEU A 130 -2.02 -19.62 -36.65
CA LEU A 130 -0.84 -19.85 -35.84
C LEU A 130 0.38 -19.93 -36.76
N GLU A 131 1.44 -19.21 -36.42
CA GLU A 131 2.67 -19.23 -37.20
C GLU A 131 3.91 -19.16 -36.30
N VAL A 132 5.00 -19.69 -36.83
CA VAL A 132 6.34 -19.59 -36.23
C VAL A 132 7.11 -18.53 -36.99
N ILE A 133 7.57 -17.51 -36.28
CA ILE A 133 8.50 -16.52 -36.81
C ILE A 133 9.90 -17.01 -36.45
N GLU A 134 10.64 -17.46 -37.45
CA GLU A 134 12.02 -17.92 -37.29
C GLU A 134 12.94 -16.73 -36.98
N GLY A 135 13.83 -16.90 -36.01
CA GLY A 135 14.84 -15.90 -35.68
C GLY A 135 16.15 -16.06 -36.44
N GLU A 136 17.02 -15.06 -36.25
CA GLU A 136 18.35 -15.07 -36.83
C GLU A 136 19.31 -15.92 -35.96
N PRO A 137 20.06 -16.87 -36.55
CA PRO A 137 21.06 -17.64 -35.81
C PRO A 137 22.28 -16.82 -35.41
N GLU A 138 22.48 -16.66 -34.11
CA GLU A 138 23.61 -15.89 -33.55
C GLU A 138 24.15 -16.55 -32.28
N ALA A 139 25.39 -16.20 -31.89
CA ALA A 139 25.97 -16.69 -30.64
C ALA A 139 25.17 -16.25 -29.40
N THR A 140 24.53 -15.07 -29.47
CA THR A 140 23.66 -14.52 -28.43
C THR A 140 22.31 -14.13 -29.06
N PRO A 141 21.45 -15.12 -29.38
CA PRO A 141 20.29 -14.89 -30.21
C PRO A 141 19.33 -13.91 -29.55
N GLN A 142 18.72 -13.06 -30.38
CA GLN A 142 17.69 -12.10 -29.98
C GLN A 142 16.32 -12.57 -30.45
N SER A 143 15.28 -12.14 -29.74
CA SER A 143 13.90 -12.42 -30.16
C SER A 143 13.59 -11.66 -31.46
N PRO A 144 12.95 -12.30 -32.45
CA PRO A 144 12.42 -11.62 -33.63
C PRO A 144 11.50 -10.46 -33.26
N GLN A 145 11.45 -9.45 -34.14
CA GLN A 145 10.45 -8.39 -34.00
C GLN A 145 9.05 -8.98 -34.19
N LEU A 146 8.14 -8.70 -33.25
CA LEU A 146 6.76 -9.12 -33.35
C LEU A 146 6.10 -8.46 -34.58
N PRO A 147 5.55 -9.24 -35.53
CA PRO A 147 4.80 -8.67 -36.64
C PRO A 147 3.53 -7.96 -36.14
N GLU A 148 3.04 -6.98 -36.88
CA GLU A 148 1.77 -6.34 -36.55
C GLU A 148 0.59 -7.31 -36.65
N ALA A 149 -0.49 -6.99 -35.92
CA ALA A 149 -1.68 -7.83 -35.80
C ALA A 149 -1.36 -9.26 -35.32
N SER A 150 -0.37 -9.38 -34.44
CA SER A 150 0.04 -10.63 -33.82
C SER A 150 -0.02 -10.55 -32.29
N LEU A 151 -0.38 -11.66 -31.67
CA LEU A 151 -0.25 -11.90 -30.24
C LEU A 151 0.86 -12.94 -30.02
N PRO A 152 1.97 -12.59 -29.33
CA PRO A 152 3.00 -13.56 -29.00
C PRO A 152 2.48 -14.54 -27.95
N LEU A 153 2.65 -15.83 -28.21
CA LEU A 153 2.27 -16.89 -27.27
C LEU A 153 3.49 -17.43 -26.53
N ALA A 154 4.57 -17.69 -27.25
CA ALA A 154 5.81 -18.18 -26.65
C ALA A 154 7.05 -17.79 -27.45
N ARG A 155 8.16 -17.69 -26.74
CA ARG A 155 9.50 -17.68 -27.29
C ARG A 155 10.10 -19.07 -27.15
N VAL A 156 10.66 -19.60 -28.23
CA VAL A 156 11.25 -20.94 -28.25
C VAL A 156 12.73 -20.84 -28.63
N THR A 157 13.60 -21.38 -27.79
CA THR A 157 15.03 -21.47 -28.10
C THR A 157 15.27 -22.70 -28.95
N VAL A 158 15.80 -22.52 -30.16
CA VAL A 158 16.21 -23.60 -31.05
C VAL A 158 17.72 -23.77 -30.95
N PRO A 159 18.23 -24.88 -30.38
CA PRO A 159 19.66 -25.12 -30.27
C PRO A 159 20.35 -25.25 -31.64
N ALA A 160 21.66 -24.98 -31.67
CA ALA A 160 22.47 -25.29 -32.83
C ALA A 160 22.39 -26.79 -33.16
N GLY A 161 22.20 -27.12 -34.43
CA GLY A 161 22.10 -28.49 -34.94
C GLY A 161 20.81 -29.23 -34.55
N ALA A 162 19.83 -28.56 -33.92
CA ALA A 162 18.54 -29.17 -33.60
C ALA A 162 17.78 -29.53 -34.88
N SER A 163 17.37 -30.78 -35.02
CA SER A 163 16.58 -31.27 -36.15
C SER A 163 15.83 -32.52 -35.73
N VAL A 164 14.92 -33.01 -36.57
CA VAL A 164 14.25 -34.30 -36.33
C VAL A 164 15.26 -35.44 -36.18
N GLY A 165 16.40 -35.38 -36.88
CA GLY A 165 17.45 -36.42 -36.84
C GLY A 165 18.41 -36.37 -35.64
N THR A 166 18.43 -35.26 -34.90
CA THR A 166 19.38 -35.02 -33.80
C THR A 166 18.71 -34.92 -32.42
N GLY A 167 17.43 -35.29 -32.34
CA GLY A 167 16.64 -35.21 -31.10
C GLY A 167 15.91 -33.88 -30.90
N GLY A 168 15.93 -32.98 -31.89
CA GLY A 168 15.08 -31.79 -31.94
C GLY A 168 15.26 -30.80 -30.80
N ILE A 169 14.18 -30.12 -30.44
CA ILE A 169 14.16 -29.08 -29.40
C ILE A 169 13.93 -29.73 -28.02
N ALA A 170 14.71 -29.30 -27.03
CA ALA A 170 14.54 -29.71 -25.63
C ALA A 170 13.41 -28.89 -24.95
N TRP A 171 12.16 -29.29 -25.19
CA TRP A 171 10.96 -28.53 -24.84
C TRP A 171 10.81 -28.12 -23.36
N ALA A 172 11.38 -28.87 -22.42
CA ALA A 172 11.27 -28.57 -20.99
C ALA A 172 11.88 -27.20 -20.62
N ASP A 173 12.95 -26.80 -21.30
CA ASP A 173 13.70 -25.57 -21.01
C ASP A 173 13.71 -24.59 -22.20
N ALA A 174 13.23 -25.02 -23.37
CA ALA A 174 13.26 -24.21 -24.58
C ALA A 174 12.16 -23.14 -24.63
N VAL A 175 11.05 -23.32 -23.92
CA VAL A 175 9.84 -22.48 -24.03
C VAL A 175 9.79 -21.44 -22.93
N TYR A 176 9.64 -20.19 -23.33
CA TYR A 176 9.32 -19.08 -22.44
C TYR A 176 7.94 -18.52 -22.81
N ASP A 177 7.02 -18.52 -21.84
CA ASP A 177 5.65 -18.05 -22.02
C ASP A 177 5.60 -16.53 -22.18
N MET A 178 4.98 -16.06 -23.26
CA MET A 178 4.84 -14.63 -23.57
C MET A 178 3.39 -14.14 -23.47
N ARG A 179 2.44 -15.03 -23.13
CA ARG A 179 1.02 -14.69 -23.06
C ARG A 179 0.78 -13.59 -22.02
N VAL A 180 0.07 -12.56 -22.46
CA VAL A 180 -0.49 -11.52 -21.59
C VAL A 180 -2.01 -11.73 -21.51
N SER A 181 -2.57 -11.52 -20.32
CA SER A 181 -4.02 -11.59 -20.14
C SER A 181 -4.69 -10.30 -20.66
N THR A 182 -5.96 -10.40 -21.05
CA THR A 182 -6.81 -9.23 -21.31
C THR A 182 -8.20 -9.44 -20.74
N VAL A 183 -8.84 -8.33 -20.35
CA VAL A 183 -10.17 -8.31 -19.75
C VAL A 183 -10.98 -7.14 -20.31
N ALA A 184 -12.30 -7.24 -20.22
CA ALA A 184 -13.18 -6.13 -20.54
C ALA A 184 -12.88 -4.91 -19.65
N VAL A 185 -13.16 -3.70 -20.16
CA VAL A 185 -13.08 -2.43 -19.40
C VAL A 185 -13.86 -2.57 -18.10
N GLY A 186 -13.24 -2.16 -16.99
CA GLY A 186 -13.78 -2.33 -15.64
C GLY A 186 -13.51 -3.70 -15.02
N GLY A 187 -13.04 -4.69 -15.79
CA GLY A 187 -12.53 -5.96 -15.26
C GLY A 187 -11.21 -5.80 -14.52
N ILE A 188 -10.91 -6.78 -13.66
CA ILE A 188 -9.63 -6.88 -12.95
C ILE A 188 -8.69 -7.72 -13.81
N LEU A 189 -7.57 -7.14 -14.23
CA LEU A 189 -6.56 -7.84 -15.01
C LEU A 189 -5.91 -8.91 -14.12
N ALA A 190 -5.88 -10.15 -14.59
CA ALA A 190 -5.19 -11.22 -13.87
C ALA A 190 -3.68 -11.13 -14.17
N ASP A 191 -2.83 -11.10 -13.14
CA ASP A 191 -1.38 -11.02 -13.32
C ASP A 191 -0.86 -12.20 -14.13
N SER A 192 -0.37 -11.91 -15.34
CA SER A 192 0.30 -12.88 -16.19
C SER A 192 1.76 -13.04 -15.80
N TRP A 193 2.39 -14.10 -16.27
CA TRP A 193 3.83 -14.33 -16.09
C TRP A 193 4.67 -13.12 -16.57
N ASN A 194 4.23 -12.47 -17.65
CA ASN A 194 4.78 -11.21 -18.12
C ASN A 194 4.17 -10.01 -17.35
N ARG A 195 4.88 -9.57 -16.29
CA ARG A 195 4.40 -8.56 -15.31
C ARG A 195 4.65 -7.10 -15.71
N GLU A 196 5.38 -6.88 -16.80
CA GLU A 196 5.80 -5.54 -17.25
C GLU A 196 4.73 -4.81 -18.08
N THR A 197 3.55 -5.40 -18.24
CA THR A 197 2.45 -4.81 -19.00
C THR A 197 1.90 -3.57 -18.29
N ALA A 198 1.96 -2.41 -18.97
CA ALA A 198 1.39 -1.16 -18.49
C ALA A 198 -0.14 -1.20 -18.42
N GLY A 199 -0.73 -0.43 -17.50
CA GLY A 199 -2.18 -0.22 -17.48
C GLY A 199 -2.64 0.68 -18.64
N GLY A 200 -3.83 0.43 -19.16
CA GLY A 200 -4.45 1.19 -20.25
C GLY A 200 -5.03 2.54 -19.82
N TYR A 201 -5.40 2.70 -18.54
CA TYR A 201 -5.89 3.98 -18.01
C TYR A 201 -5.68 4.11 -16.49
N PRO A 202 -5.49 5.35 -15.96
CA PRO A 202 -5.45 5.58 -14.52
C PRO A 202 -6.71 5.05 -13.85
N GLY A 203 -6.54 4.16 -12.87
CA GLY A 203 -7.63 3.50 -12.18
C GLY A 203 -8.00 2.10 -12.66
N GLN A 204 -7.35 1.58 -13.69
CA GLN A 204 -7.42 0.15 -14.00
C GLN A 204 -6.90 -0.68 -12.82
N TYR A 205 -7.51 -1.85 -12.57
CA TYR A 205 -7.10 -2.78 -11.53
C TYR A 205 -6.44 -4.03 -12.10
N ARG A 206 -5.47 -4.58 -11.36
CA ARG A 206 -4.92 -5.93 -11.57
C ARG A 206 -4.78 -6.69 -10.26
N ASP A 207 -4.90 -8.01 -10.31
CA ASP A 207 -4.69 -8.91 -9.18
C ASP A 207 -3.38 -9.69 -9.36
N THR A 208 -2.42 -9.48 -8.45
CA THR A 208 -1.10 -10.13 -8.45
C THR A 208 -1.03 -11.39 -7.58
N SER A 209 -2.17 -12.00 -7.26
CA SER A 209 -2.40 -13.10 -6.30
C SER A 209 -2.05 -12.80 -4.84
N SER A 210 -1.14 -11.85 -4.61
CA SER A 210 -0.72 -11.35 -3.30
C SER A 210 -1.43 -10.04 -2.93
N THR A 211 -1.71 -9.18 -3.90
CA THR A 211 -2.33 -7.88 -3.68
C THR A 211 -3.17 -7.46 -4.88
N LEU A 212 -4.24 -6.71 -4.63
CA LEU A 212 -4.88 -5.92 -5.68
C LEU A 212 -4.03 -4.68 -5.93
N GLN A 213 -3.79 -4.33 -7.19
CA GLN A 213 -3.06 -3.13 -7.58
C GLN A 213 -3.92 -2.26 -8.50
N ARG A 214 -3.66 -0.95 -8.46
CA ARG A 214 -4.31 0.08 -9.28
C ARG A 214 -3.25 0.78 -10.12
N TRP A 215 -3.54 1.01 -11.40
CA TRP A 215 -2.67 1.82 -12.27
C TRP A 215 -2.80 3.30 -11.91
N ASP A 216 -1.68 3.99 -11.66
CA ASP A 216 -1.67 5.42 -11.35
C ASP A 216 -1.47 6.35 -12.57
N GLY A 217 -1.24 5.76 -13.75
CA GLY A 217 -0.89 6.47 -14.98
C GLY A 217 0.56 6.24 -15.42
N THR A 218 1.42 5.81 -14.50
CA THR A 218 2.86 5.56 -14.76
C THR A 218 3.31 4.16 -14.33
N ARG A 219 2.73 3.63 -13.24
CA ARG A 219 3.06 2.31 -12.70
C ARG A 219 1.88 1.70 -11.95
N TRP A 220 1.99 0.42 -11.65
CA TRP A 220 1.07 -0.28 -10.76
C TRP A 220 1.41 0.00 -9.29
N VAL A 221 0.41 0.38 -8.50
CA VAL A 221 0.53 0.63 -7.05
C VAL A 221 -0.46 -0.23 -6.28
N ASN A 222 -0.11 -0.66 -5.06
CA ASN A 222 -1.00 -1.49 -4.25
C ASN A 222 -2.31 -0.77 -3.89
N TYR A 223 -3.41 -1.52 -3.86
CA TYR A 223 -4.75 -1.08 -3.50
C TYR A 223 -5.26 -1.77 -2.21
N ALA A 224 -5.89 -1.06 -1.27
CA ALA A 224 -6.05 0.39 -1.26
C ALA A 224 -4.69 1.09 -1.13
N ARG A 225 -4.51 2.23 -1.82
CA ARG A 225 -3.33 3.10 -1.61
C ARG A 225 -3.22 3.49 -0.13
N GLN A 226 -4.37 3.54 0.55
CA GLN A 226 -4.52 3.69 1.98
C GLN A 226 -4.07 2.40 2.67
N ILE A 227 -2.82 2.33 3.09
CA ILE A 227 -2.44 1.40 4.15
C ILE A 227 -3.22 1.83 5.39
N GLY A 228 -4.39 1.22 5.61
CA GLY A 228 -4.99 1.12 6.93
C GLY A 228 -4.02 0.29 7.76
N GLY A 229 -3.16 0.96 8.52
CA GLY A 229 -2.08 0.32 9.25
C GLY A 229 -1.15 1.34 9.90
N ILE A 230 -0.17 0.84 10.65
CA ILE A 230 0.86 1.63 11.30
C ILE A 230 2.09 1.59 10.39
N ALA A 231 2.45 2.70 9.76
CA ALA A 231 3.67 2.78 8.98
C ALA A 231 4.90 2.55 9.90
N PRO A 232 5.89 1.72 9.51
CA PRO A 232 7.07 1.50 10.33
C PRO A 232 7.93 2.75 10.44
N GLN A 233 8.77 2.81 11.47
CA GLN A 233 9.67 3.95 11.69
C GLN A 233 10.51 4.25 10.45
N GLY A 234 10.61 5.53 10.09
CA GLY A 234 11.40 6.00 8.94
C GLY A 234 10.75 5.81 7.56
N ALA A 235 9.61 5.11 7.46
CA ALA A 235 8.94 4.91 6.18
C ALA A 235 8.30 6.19 5.62
N LEU A 236 7.89 7.12 6.50
CA LEU A 236 7.17 8.34 6.13
C LEU A 236 7.76 9.56 6.84
N ALA A 237 8.28 10.51 6.06
CA ALA A 237 8.70 11.82 6.56
C ALA A 237 7.48 12.70 6.93
N ALA A 238 6.40 12.61 6.15
CA ALA A 238 5.12 13.30 6.37
C ALA A 238 3.96 12.32 6.15
N GLY A 239 2.81 12.57 6.77
CA GLY A 239 1.61 11.80 6.49
C GLY A 239 1.01 12.17 5.14
N GLU A 240 0.53 11.17 4.42
CA GLU A 240 -0.11 11.35 3.12
C GLU A 240 -1.58 11.81 3.26
N TYR A 241 -2.18 11.57 4.43
CA TYR A 241 -3.55 11.96 4.75
C TYR A 241 -3.74 12.17 6.25
N THR A 242 -4.63 13.09 6.63
CA THR A 242 -4.98 13.36 8.04
C THR A 242 -5.52 12.10 8.72
N GLY A 243 -4.92 11.72 9.83
CA GLY A 243 -5.28 10.56 10.62
C GLY A 243 -4.49 9.28 10.34
N GLN A 244 -3.54 9.32 9.41
CA GLN A 244 -2.58 8.22 9.21
C GLN A 244 -1.80 7.92 10.49
N TYR A 245 -1.53 6.64 10.75
CA TYR A 245 -0.73 6.20 11.90
C TYR A 245 0.68 5.77 11.47
N ARG A 246 1.66 6.03 12.33
CA ARG A 246 3.02 5.47 12.22
C ARG A 246 3.59 5.08 13.57
N ASP A 247 4.56 4.19 13.55
CA ASP A 247 5.45 3.92 14.67
C ASP A 247 6.65 4.87 14.61
N GLU A 248 7.01 5.43 15.76
CA GLU A 248 8.23 6.22 15.94
C GLU A 248 8.94 5.70 17.19
N ALA A 249 9.85 4.73 16.99
CA ALA A 249 10.59 4.07 18.05
C ALA A 249 9.68 3.49 19.17
N GLY A 250 8.63 2.76 18.78
CA GLY A 250 7.67 2.16 19.71
C GLY A 250 6.58 3.12 20.22
N ARG A 251 6.54 4.37 19.72
CA ARG A 251 5.47 5.32 20.02
C ARG A 251 4.54 5.45 18.84
N LEU A 252 3.25 5.21 19.07
CA LEU A 252 2.22 5.45 18.07
C LEU A 252 2.04 6.95 17.85
N GLN A 253 2.21 7.40 16.62
CA GLN A 253 1.92 8.75 16.19
C GLN A 253 0.78 8.78 15.18
N ARG A 254 0.01 9.87 15.18
CA ARG A 254 -1.07 10.16 14.24
C ARG A 254 -0.76 11.47 13.50
N TRP A 255 -0.86 11.45 12.18
CA TRP A 255 -0.71 12.65 11.37
C TRP A 255 -1.91 13.59 11.56
N ASP A 256 -1.66 14.85 11.91
CA ASP A 256 -2.74 15.85 12.09
C ASP A 256 -3.07 16.65 10.83
N GLY A 257 -2.34 16.41 9.73
CA GLY A 257 -2.40 17.19 8.50
C GLY A 257 -1.15 18.06 8.27
N THR A 258 -0.35 18.29 9.30
CA THR A 258 0.83 19.16 9.26
C THR A 258 2.07 18.53 9.90
N VAL A 259 1.89 17.84 11.03
CA VAL A 259 2.96 17.20 11.79
C VAL A 259 2.49 15.87 12.37
N TRP A 260 3.45 14.99 12.66
CA TRP A 260 3.18 13.77 13.40
C TRP A 260 3.05 14.10 14.90
N ARG A 261 1.91 13.74 15.50
CA ARG A 261 1.68 13.91 16.94
C ARG A 261 1.56 12.56 17.64
N PRO A 262 1.93 12.44 18.92
CA PRO A 262 1.58 11.25 19.71
C PRO A 262 0.09 10.94 19.60
N ALA A 263 -0.26 9.68 19.30
CA ALA A 263 -1.65 9.26 19.18
C ALA A 263 -2.36 9.25 20.55
N VAL A 264 -1.60 9.01 21.62
CA VAL A 264 -2.05 9.12 23.01
C VAL A 264 -1.21 10.21 23.68
N PRO A 265 -1.83 11.27 24.24
CA PRO A 265 -1.09 12.28 24.98
C PRO A 265 -0.42 11.65 26.21
N SER A 266 0.80 12.06 26.54
CA SER A 266 1.53 11.53 27.71
C SER A 266 1.13 12.24 29.00
N THR A 267 1.09 11.50 30.11
CA THR A 267 1.05 12.08 31.45
C THR A 267 2.29 12.94 31.70
N ALA A 268 2.10 14.17 32.18
CA ALA A 268 3.20 14.99 32.67
C ALA A 268 3.44 14.71 34.16
N TRP A 269 4.70 14.64 34.57
CA TRP A 269 5.11 14.39 35.95
C TRP A 269 6.32 15.23 36.31
N ALA A 270 6.28 15.84 37.49
CA ALA A 270 7.43 16.50 38.09
C ALA A 270 7.39 16.30 39.60
N ASN A 271 8.55 16.08 40.22
CA ASN A 271 8.67 15.91 41.66
C ASN A 271 9.96 16.51 42.21
N ASN A 272 9.96 16.79 43.51
CA ASN A 272 11.15 17.10 44.28
C ASN A 272 11.10 16.35 45.61
N THR A 273 12.15 15.60 45.91
CA THR A 273 12.30 14.80 47.13
C THR A 273 13.11 15.53 48.22
N ASP A 274 13.43 16.80 48.00
CA ASP A 274 14.04 17.66 49.00
C ASP A 274 12.96 18.50 49.71
N GLY A 275 13.00 18.43 51.04
CA GLY A 275 12.07 19.06 51.94
C GLY A 275 12.35 20.54 52.12
N GLY A 276 11.29 21.32 52.32
CA GLY A 276 11.38 22.72 52.69
C GLY A 276 10.11 23.18 53.38
N TYR A 277 10.01 24.47 53.73
CA TYR A 277 8.83 25.00 54.41
C TYR A 277 8.20 26.22 53.74
N CYS A 278 6.89 26.39 53.96
CA CYS A 278 6.16 27.61 53.62
C CYS A 278 5.43 28.15 54.85
N ALA A 279 5.55 29.46 55.08
CA ALA A 279 4.84 30.20 56.12
C ALA A 279 3.93 31.30 55.54
N SER A 280 3.75 31.36 54.23
CA SER A 280 2.93 32.39 53.59
C SER A 280 1.44 32.04 53.73
N THR A 281 0.63 33.02 54.14
CA THR A 281 -0.84 32.90 54.13
C THR A 281 -1.45 33.08 52.74
N SER A 282 -0.67 33.63 51.80
CA SER A 282 -1.01 33.68 50.38
C SER A 282 -0.29 32.58 49.61
N TRP A 283 -0.84 32.15 48.48
CA TRP A 283 -0.19 31.18 47.60
C TRP A 283 1.15 31.71 47.06
N VAL A 284 2.22 30.94 47.25
CA VAL A 284 3.55 31.21 46.72
C VAL A 284 4.07 30.00 45.94
N GLU A 285 4.83 30.21 44.87
CA GLU A 285 5.29 29.11 44.00
C GLU A 285 6.60 28.44 44.47
N ALA A 286 7.14 28.89 45.60
CA ALA A 286 8.41 28.48 46.16
C ALA A 286 8.28 28.17 47.65
N VAL A 287 8.87 27.05 48.09
CA VAL A 287 9.14 26.81 49.52
C VAL A 287 10.57 27.24 49.86
N THR A 288 10.84 27.48 51.13
CA THR A 288 12.14 27.89 51.67
C THR A 288 12.91 26.68 52.18
N ASP A 289 14.24 26.82 52.33
CA ASP A 289 15.11 25.79 52.93
C ASP A 289 15.14 24.48 52.14
N THR A 290 15.17 24.59 50.81
CA THR A 290 15.22 23.46 49.89
C THR A 290 16.06 23.79 48.66
N VAL A 291 16.61 22.76 48.02
CA VAL A 291 17.14 22.79 46.66
C VAL A 291 16.00 22.46 45.69
N GLY A 292 15.67 23.40 44.79
CA GLY A 292 14.52 23.27 43.89
C GLY A 292 13.21 23.74 44.56
N PRO A 293 13.11 25.04 44.89
CA PRO A 293 11.97 25.58 45.63
C PRO A 293 10.63 25.44 44.87
N THR A 294 10.68 25.36 43.55
CA THR A 294 9.52 25.28 42.65
C THR A 294 9.55 24.00 41.81
N ILE A 295 8.38 23.38 41.62
CA ILE A 295 8.20 22.20 40.76
C ILE A 295 7.30 22.60 39.60
N THR A 296 7.69 22.26 38.38
CA THR A 296 6.91 22.56 37.17
C THR A 296 6.76 21.31 36.30
N ALA A 297 5.52 20.97 35.96
CA ALA A 297 5.21 19.94 34.96
C ALA A 297 4.69 20.61 33.67
N THR A 298 5.27 20.28 32.52
CA THR A 298 4.81 20.78 31.21
C THR A 298 3.93 19.73 30.54
N PHE A 299 2.76 20.12 30.03
CA PHE A 299 1.82 19.20 29.38
C PHE A 299 1.17 19.81 28.14
N THR A 300 0.76 18.95 27.21
CA THR A 300 -0.07 19.34 26.06
C THR A 300 -1.52 18.96 26.34
N VAL A 301 -2.43 19.92 26.16
CA VAL A 301 -3.85 19.71 26.45
C VAL A 301 -4.46 18.74 25.43
N PRO A 302 -5.19 17.69 25.87
CA PRO A 302 -5.86 16.78 24.95
C PRO A 302 -7.00 17.45 24.18
N VAL A 303 -7.53 16.76 23.18
CA VAL A 303 -8.62 17.27 22.33
C VAL A 303 -9.89 17.65 23.12
N THR A 304 -10.08 17.05 24.29
CA THR A 304 -11.21 17.34 25.19
C THR A 304 -11.12 18.71 25.88
N GLY A 305 -9.96 19.38 25.83
CA GLY A 305 -9.72 20.61 26.58
C GLY A 305 -9.70 20.41 28.11
N ALA A 306 -9.53 19.18 28.58
CA ALA A 306 -9.60 18.82 29.99
C ALA A 306 -8.45 17.89 30.44
N VAL A 307 -8.02 18.04 31.69
CA VAL A 307 -6.98 17.22 32.32
C VAL A 307 -7.36 16.88 33.76
N LEU A 308 -6.76 15.82 34.31
CA LEU A 308 -6.74 15.55 35.74
C LEU A 308 -5.40 16.02 36.30
N VAL A 309 -5.42 16.87 37.32
CA VAL A 309 -4.21 17.36 37.99
C VAL A 309 -4.18 16.79 39.40
N THR A 310 -3.12 16.03 39.69
CA THR A 310 -2.82 15.53 41.03
C THR A 310 -1.63 16.27 41.59
N VAL A 311 -1.79 16.82 42.79
CA VAL A 311 -0.69 17.37 43.59
C VAL A 311 -0.57 16.57 44.88
N GLY A 312 0.65 16.46 45.40
CA GLY A 312 0.85 15.81 46.68
C GLY A 312 2.20 16.09 47.27
N PHE A 313 2.31 15.84 48.56
CA PHE A 313 3.53 16.00 49.35
C PHE A 313 3.43 15.15 50.61
N MET A 314 4.59 14.89 51.20
CA MET A 314 4.74 14.41 52.57
C MET A 314 5.04 15.61 53.45
N GLY A 315 4.23 15.89 54.46
CA GLY A 315 4.40 17.10 55.24
C GLY A 315 3.66 17.13 56.56
N ASN A 316 3.85 18.22 57.28
CA ASN A 316 3.18 18.50 58.54
C ASN A 316 3.05 20.01 58.76
N THR A 317 2.36 20.37 59.84
CA THR A 317 2.24 21.75 60.32
C THR A 317 3.33 22.03 61.36
N GLY A 318 3.82 23.27 61.40
CA GLY A 318 4.76 23.72 62.43
C GLY A 318 4.09 24.05 63.77
N VAL A 319 2.78 24.31 63.75
CA VAL A 319 1.98 24.73 64.92
C VAL A 319 0.70 23.89 65.01
N ASP A 320 0.33 23.47 66.21
CA ASP A 320 -0.88 22.65 66.42
C ASP A 320 -2.17 23.42 66.09
N GLY A 321 -3.16 22.71 65.54
CA GLY A 321 -4.44 23.28 65.13
C GLY A 321 -4.38 24.12 63.85
N GLN A 322 -3.23 24.21 63.19
CA GLN A 322 -3.03 24.90 61.93
C GLN A 322 -3.11 23.93 60.74
N TRP A 323 -3.07 24.47 59.53
CA TRP A 323 -3.01 23.71 58.27
C TRP A 323 -1.95 24.24 57.31
N SER A 324 -1.48 23.35 56.43
CA SER A 324 -0.54 23.61 55.33
C SER A 324 -1.06 22.97 54.04
N ARG A 325 -0.96 23.67 52.91
CA ARG A 325 -1.56 23.25 51.64
C ARG A 325 -0.59 23.35 50.47
N MET A 326 -0.72 22.39 49.56
CA MET A 326 -0.08 22.41 48.24
C MET A 326 -1.16 22.36 47.16
N GLY A 327 -1.15 23.34 46.26
CA GLY A 327 -1.97 23.43 45.07
C GLY A 327 -1.11 23.60 43.82
N VAL A 328 -1.71 24.11 42.76
CA VAL A 328 -1.05 24.31 41.46
C VAL A 328 -1.58 25.54 40.74
N ASN A 329 -0.67 26.31 40.16
CA ASN A 329 -0.99 27.35 39.18
C ASN A 329 -0.78 26.78 37.77
N ILE A 330 -1.79 26.87 36.91
CA ILE A 330 -1.67 26.46 35.51
C ILE A 330 -1.50 27.69 34.65
N ARG A 331 -0.47 27.67 33.80
CA ARG A 331 -0.08 28.79 32.94
C ARG A 331 -0.02 28.38 31.48
N LYS A 332 -0.35 29.32 30.60
CA LYS A 332 -0.11 29.23 29.16
C LYS A 332 0.81 30.37 28.78
N ASP A 333 1.97 30.06 28.20
CA ASP A 333 2.95 31.09 27.80
C ASP A 333 3.31 32.04 28.97
N GLY A 334 3.38 31.51 30.19
CA GLY A 334 3.63 32.26 31.44
C GLY A 334 2.40 32.94 32.04
N VAL A 335 1.31 33.13 31.29
CA VAL A 335 0.07 33.77 31.76
C VAL A 335 -0.72 32.82 32.65
N LEU A 336 -1.17 33.28 33.82
CA LEU A 336 -2.01 32.49 34.73
C LEU A 336 -3.37 32.21 34.09
N VAL A 337 -3.74 30.94 33.98
CA VAL A 337 -5.03 30.48 33.44
C VAL A 337 -5.89 29.86 34.54
N VAL A 338 -5.28 29.08 35.43
CA VAL A 338 -5.95 28.54 36.61
C VAL A 338 -5.10 28.82 37.83
N GLU A 339 -5.67 29.52 38.80
CA GLU A 339 -5.02 29.77 40.08
C GLU A 339 -5.14 28.58 41.03
N ALA A 340 -4.13 28.46 41.90
CA ALA A 340 -4.16 27.58 43.05
C ALA A 340 -5.35 27.94 43.95
N ASN A 341 -6.06 26.92 44.41
CA ASN A 341 -7.27 27.09 45.19
C ASN A 341 -7.36 25.98 46.23
N GLU A 342 -7.92 26.31 47.41
CA GLU A 342 -8.02 25.37 48.52
C GLU A 342 -8.82 24.10 48.20
N VAL A 343 -9.86 24.19 47.36
CA VAL A 343 -10.70 23.06 46.97
C VAL A 343 -9.96 22.07 46.05
N ARG A 344 -8.85 22.50 45.44
CA ARG A 344 -8.00 21.70 44.55
C ARG A 344 -6.60 21.48 45.12
N SER A 345 -6.48 21.47 46.45
CA SER A 345 -5.19 21.37 47.15
C SER A 345 -5.08 20.12 48.01
N ALA A 346 -3.87 19.56 48.08
CA ALA A 346 -3.51 18.60 49.12
C ALA A 346 -3.33 19.36 50.43
N THR A 347 -3.92 18.88 51.53
CA THR A 347 -3.95 19.60 52.82
C THR A 347 -3.49 18.68 53.95
N VAL A 348 -2.60 19.17 54.82
CA VAL A 348 -2.29 18.54 56.11
C VAL A 348 -2.64 19.48 57.26
N SER A 349 -3.20 18.93 58.33
CA SER A 349 -3.64 19.67 59.53
C SER A 349 -3.11 19.05 60.83
N SER A 350 -2.00 18.32 60.73
CA SER A 350 -1.37 17.57 61.83
C SER A 350 0.11 17.93 61.93
N LYS A 351 0.69 17.78 63.12
CA LYS A 351 2.14 17.83 63.35
C LYS A 351 2.86 16.53 62.97
N ALA A 352 2.12 15.43 62.85
CA ALA A 352 2.68 14.19 62.36
C ALA A 352 2.98 14.30 60.86
N LEU A 353 4.16 13.84 60.46
CA LEU A 353 4.53 13.76 59.05
C LEU A 353 3.56 12.82 58.32
N THR A 354 2.84 13.36 57.35
CA THR A 354 1.74 12.68 56.67
C THR A 354 1.90 12.82 55.16
N SER A 355 1.73 11.73 54.42
CA SER A 355 1.64 11.77 52.96
C SER A 355 0.20 12.09 52.54
N VAL A 356 0.03 13.15 51.75
CA VAL A 356 -1.27 13.60 51.27
C VAL A 356 -1.22 13.94 49.78
N SER A 357 -2.30 13.64 49.06
CA SER A 357 -2.47 14.05 47.68
C SER A 357 -3.94 14.42 47.40
N ALA A 358 -4.15 15.22 46.37
CA ALA A 358 -5.46 15.60 45.87
C ALA A 358 -5.46 15.62 44.34
N THR A 359 -6.49 15.03 43.73
CA THR A 359 -6.72 15.04 42.28
C THR A 359 -7.94 15.88 41.96
N SER A 360 -7.82 16.77 40.99
CA SER A 360 -8.92 17.61 40.52
C SER A 360 -8.97 17.66 38.99
N ARG A 361 -10.18 17.77 38.45
CA ARG A 361 -10.38 17.99 37.01
C ARG A 361 -10.24 19.47 36.69
N VAL A 362 -9.48 19.78 35.64
CA VAL A 362 -9.38 21.11 35.05
C VAL A 362 -9.95 21.05 33.64
N THR A 363 -10.82 21.99 33.29
CA THR A 363 -11.51 22.07 32.00
C THR A 363 -11.33 23.45 31.37
N GLY A 364 -11.74 23.62 30.11
CA GLY A 364 -11.69 24.92 29.42
C GLY A 364 -10.29 25.30 28.92
N LEU A 365 -9.36 24.34 28.89
CA LEU A 365 -8.02 24.55 28.36
C LEU A 365 -8.05 24.45 26.83
N GLN A 366 -7.19 25.20 26.13
CA GLN A 366 -7.14 25.17 24.68
C GLN A 366 -6.57 23.84 24.17
N PRO A 367 -7.33 23.04 23.40
CA PRO A 367 -6.84 21.78 22.84
C PRO A 367 -5.54 21.94 22.02
N GLY A 368 -4.59 21.03 22.23
CA GLY A 368 -3.32 21.00 21.50
C GLY A 368 -2.31 22.09 21.88
N ALA A 369 -2.65 23.01 22.77
CA ALA A 369 -1.71 24.00 23.30
C ALA A 369 -0.90 23.44 24.48
N VAL A 370 0.30 23.99 24.69
CA VAL A 370 1.22 23.62 25.76
C VAL A 370 0.98 24.52 26.97
N TYR A 371 0.90 23.91 28.15
CA TYR A 371 0.70 24.57 29.43
C TYR A 371 1.76 24.10 30.44
N THR A 372 1.99 24.90 31.47
CA THR A 372 2.80 24.52 32.64
C THR A 372 1.94 24.49 33.89
N ALA A 373 2.13 23.46 34.71
CA ALA A 373 1.55 23.31 36.03
C ALA A 373 2.65 23.54 37.06
N VAL A 374 2.58 24.66 37.78
CA VAL A 374 3.59 25.15 38.73
C VAL A 374 3.07 24.94 40.16
N SER A 375 3.90 24.37 41.02
CA SER A 375 3.54 24.13 42.42
C SER A 375 3.21 25.44 43.13
N ALA A 376 2.18 25.44 43.98
CA ALA A 376 1.83 26.57 44.83
C ALA A 376 1.62 26.11 46.28
N TYR A 377 2.07 26.90 47.24
CA TYR A 377 2.07 26.55 48.66
C TYR A 377 1.48 27.67 49.50
N CYS A 378 0.75 27.32 50.56
CA CYS A 378 0.36 28.27 51.60
C CYS A 378 0.21 27.56 52.95
N SER A 379 0.24 28.35 54.02
CA SER A 379 -0.08 27.92 55.38
C SER A 379 -1.13 28.86 55.98
N SER A 380 -1.73 28.41 57.06
CA SER A 380 -2.79 29.14 57.77
C SER A 380 -2.31 30.41 58.50
N ALA A 381 -1.01 30.52 58.80
CA ALA A 381 -0.46 31.65 59.54
C ALA A 381 1.05 31.79 59.28
N ALA A 382 1.57 33.02 59.40
CA ALA A 382 3.00 33.32 59.31
C ALA A 382 3.87 32.63 60.37
N SER A 383 3.27 32.25 61.50
CA SER A 383 3.92 31.45 62.54
C SER A 383 3.95 29.95 62.22
N ASN A 384 3.13 29.48 61.28
CA ASN A 384 3.08 28.07 60.87
C ASN A 384 4.03 27.83 59.69
N LYS A 385 5.25 27.35 60.00
CA LYS A 385 6.19 26.80 59.02
C LYS A 385 5.72 25.39 58.60
N GLY A 386 4.80 25.32 57.66
CA GLY A 386 4.36 24.05 57.10
C GLY A 386 5.49 23.38 56.33
N TRP A 387 5.82 22.13 56.67
CA TRP A 387 6.86 21.36 55.99
C TRP A 387 6.29 20.64 54.77
N PHE A 388 7.02 20.65 53.67
CA PHE A 388 6.66 20.03 52.40
C PHE A 388 7.87 19.29 51.84
N ASP A 389 7.78 17.96 51.82
CA ASP A 389 8.77 17.03 51.31
C ASP A 389 8.11 16.08 50.30
N ASN A 390 8.89 15.34 49.50
CA ASN A 390 8.38 14.42 48.46
C ASN A 390 7.22 15.02 47.64
N ARG A 391 7.40 16.28 47.24
CA ARG A 391 6.41 17.11 46.56
C ARG A 391 6.29 16.66 45.11
N PHE A 392 5.09 16.59 44.56
CA PHE A 392 4.90 16.23 43.15
C PHE A 392 3.68 16.90 42.50
N ILE A 393 3.74 16.96 41.17
CA ILE A 393 2.66 17.35 40.27
C ILE A 393 2.54 16.27 39.19
N ARG A 394 1.34 15.77 38.98
CA ARG A 394 0.96 14.88 37.90
C ARG A 394 -0.17 15.50 37.10
N VAL A 395 -0.05 15.51 35.78
CA VAL A 395 -1.13 15.96 34.89
C VAL A 395 -1.44 14.83 33.92
N ASP A 396 -2.59 14.19 34.08
CA ASP A 396 -3.07 13.13 33.20
C ASP A 396 -4.04 13.71 32.17
N PRO A 397 -3.88 13.39 30.88
CA PRO A 397 -4.83 13.78 29.85
C PRO A 397 -6.17 13.06 30.08
N LEU A 398 -7.27 13.81 30.01
CA LEU A 398 -8.60 13.23 29.97
C LEU A 398 -8.95 13.00 28.49
N VAL A 399 -8.73 11.79 27.98
CA VAL A 399 -9.01 11.41 26.59
C VAL A 399 -10.42 10.94 26.37
#